data_AF-A0A524QAN1-F1
#
_entry.id   AF-A0A524QAN1-F1
#
_cell.length_a   1.000
_cell.length_b   1.000
_cell.length_c   1.000
_cell.angle_alpha   90.00
_cell.angle_beta   90.00
_cell.angle_gamma   90.00
#
_symmetry.space_group_name_H-M   'P 1'
#
loop_
_entity.id
_entity.type
_entity.pdbx_description
1 polymer ?
#
loop_
_entity_poly.entity_id
_entity_poly.type
_entity_poly.pdbx_seq_one_letter_code
_entity_poly.pdbx_strand_id
1 'polypeptide(L)'
;MRRLAGTGSRRVSGSLDANQYALEGIRKYEAIYGRHFVSPGGEDCARDCITRLALAPGDAVLDVGSGLGGSAFLMAREYGARVHGIDLSANMVSLAKTKCREEQLETLVSFTQGDCMELTDSRLYQAVYSRDVILHIEDKLRLFEILREALVPGGRLLFTDYCRGEVASRAAFDSYVAERDYHLYSVAGYDGCLRKARFVAVQSEDWSARFIDIHRRELARLPAAGLA
;
A
#
# COMPACT_ATOMS: atom_id res chain seq x y z
N MET A 1 -12.55 -26.10 20.76
CA MET A 1 -11.95 -24.75 20.64
C MET A 1 -12.75 -23.96 19.61
N ARG A 2 -13.52 -22.95 20.04
CA ARG A 2 -14.31 -22.10 19.14
C ARG A 2 -13.38 -21.11 18.43
N ARG A 3 -13.36 -21.14 17.09
CA ARG A 3 -12.74 -20.09 16.26
C ARG A 3 -13.53 -18.80 16.42
N LEU A 4 -12.87 -17.71 16.81
CA LEU A 4 -13.38 -16.36 16.67
C LEU A 4 -13.18 -15.96 15.21
N ALA A 5 -14.26 -15.97 14.43
CA ALA A 5 -14.25 -15.57 13.02
C ALA A 5 -14.63 -14.08 12.87
N GLY A 6 -13.75 -13.28 12.26
CA GLY A 6 -14.07 -12.40 11.12
C GLY A 6 -15.05 -11.22 11.27
N THR A 7 -15.42 -10.76 12.46
CA THR A 7 -16.38 -9.64 12.59
C THR A 7 -15.76 -8.25 12.52
N GLY A 8 -14.45 -8.11 12.77
CA GLY A 8 -13.72 -6.84 12.72
C GLY A 8 -13.44 -6.35 11.29
N SER A 9 -12.84 -7.22 10.47
CA SER A 9 -12.42 -6.89 9.10
C SER A 9 -13.58 -6.44 8.19
N ARG A 10 -14.75 -7.09 8.28
CA ARG A 10 -15.97 -6.67 7.55
C ARG A 10 -16.55 -5.33 7.99
N ARG A 11 -16.35 -4.92 9.24
CA ARG A 11 -16.79 -3.58 9.71
C ARG A 11 -15.83 -2.49 9.25
N VAL A 12 -14.53 -2.77 9.29
CA VAL A 12 -13.50 -1.85 8.78
C VAL A 12 -13.66 -1.64 7.27
N SER A 13 -13.86 -2.72 6.50
CA SER A 13 -14.11 -2.62 5.05
C SER A 13 -15.36 -1.79 4.72
N GLY A 14 -16.47 -2.03 5.44
CA GLY A 14 -17.72 -1.28 5.24
C GLY A 14 -17.60 0.21 5.62
N SER A 15 -16.81 0.54 6.64
CA SER A 15 -16.55 1.94 7.05
C SER A 15 -15.61 2.67 6.08
N LEU A 16 -14.59 1.98 5.56
CA LEU A 16 -13.67 2.52 4.56
C LEU A 16 -14.38 2.80 3.23
N ASP A 17 -15.19 1.85 2.76
CA ASP A 17 -15.98 1.99 1.51
C ASP A 17 -17.08 3.04 1.62
N ALA A 18 -17.60 3.32 2.82
CA ALA A 18 -18.60 4.34 3.06
C ALA A 18 -18.02 5.77 3.22
N ASN A 19 -16.75 5.88 3.64
CA ASN A 19 -16.12 7.17 3.98
C ASN A 19 -14.93 7.49 3.05
N GLN A 20 -13.72 7.09 3.43
CA GLN A 20 -12.47 7.49 2.78
C GLN A 20 -12.37 7.00 1.32
N TYR A 21 -12.91 5.83 1.02
CA TYR A 21 -12.86 5.20 -0.30
C TYR A 21 -14.25 5.02 -0.92
N ALA A 22 -15.19 5.91 -0.58
CA ALA A 22 -16.39 6.08 -1.39
C ALA A 22 -16.01 6.46 -2.83
N LEU A 23 -16.81 6.08 -3.83
CA LEU A 23 -16.47 6.27 -5.26
C LEU A 23 -16.12 7.73 -5.62
N GLU A 24 -16.75 8.71 -4.97
CA GLU A 24 -16.38 10.13 -5.13
C GLU A 24 -15.01 10.47 -4.53
N GLY A 25 -14.67 9.91 -3.37
CA GLY A 25 -13.36 10.05 -2.75
C GLY A 25 -12.24 9.46 -3.61
N ILE A 26 -12.48 8.27 -4.19
CA ILE A 26 -11.54 7.61 -5.11
C ILE A 26 -11.23 8.50 -6.31
N ARG A 27 -12.25 9.10 -6.93
CA ARG A 27 -12.07 10.01 -8.08
C ARG A 27 -11.28 11.26 -7.71
N LYS A 28 -11.51 11.82 -6.52
CA LYS A 28 -10.73 12.96 -6.01
C LYS A 28 -9.26 12.57 -5.85
N TYR A 29 -8.97 11.42 -5.25
CA TYR A 29 -7.59 10.95 -5.13
C TYR A 29 -6.92 10.73 -6.49
N GLU A 30 -7.59 10.07 -7.43
CA GLU A 30 -7.05 9.84 -8.78
C GLU A 30 -6.82 11.17 -9.53
N ALA A 31 -7.65 12.19 -9.31
CA ALA A 31 -7.46 13.52 -9.89
C ALA A 31 -6.24 14.27 -9.30
N ILE A 32 -5.91 14.04 -8.02
CA ILE A 32 -4.78 14.68 -7.35
C ILE A 32 -3.47 13.93 -7.65
N TYR A 33 -3.49 12.61 -7.48
CA TYR A 33 -2.30 11.76 -7.53
C TYR A 33 -2.02 11.16 -8.91
N GLY A 34 -2.96 11.28 -9.83
CA GLY A 34 -2.85 10.79 -11.20
C GLY A 34 -3.57 9.47 -11.41
N ARG A 35 -3.79 9.17 -12.70
CA ARG A 35 -4.52 7.99 -13.17
C ARG A 35 -3.98 6.71 -12.52
N HIS A 36 -4.88 5.91 -11.93
CA HIS A 36 -4.63 4.66 -11.19
C HIS A 36 -3.96 4.78 -9.81
N PHE A 37 -3.73 5.98 -9.30
CA PHE A 37 -3.07 6.17 -8.01
C PHE A 37 -3.97 6.87 -7.00
N VAL A 38 -3.87 6.43 -5.74
CA VAL A 38 -4.58 7.00 -4.59
C VAL A 38 -3.64 7.37 -3.44
N SER A 39 -2.34 7.46 -3.74
CA SER A 39 -1.29 7.79 -2.79
C SER A 39 -0.35 8.87 -3.35
N PRO A 40 0.31 9.66 -2.47
CA PRO A 40 1.11 10.80 -2.89
C PRO A 40 2.25 10.46 -3.86
N GLY A 41 2.46 11.37 -4.80
CA GLY A 41 3.49 11.31 -5.83
C GLY A 41 3.16 10.38 -6.99
N GLY A 42 2.05 9.65 -6.93
CA GLY A 42 1.51 8.88 -8.05
C GLY A 42 2.52 7.93 -8.72
N GLU A 43 2.46 7.88 -10.04
CA GLU A 43 3.30 7.01 -10.87
C GLU A 43 4.80 7.28 -10.68
N ASP A 44 5.23 8.55 -10.63
CA ASP A 44 6.66 8.89 -10.50
C ASP A 44 7.24 8.35 -9.20
N CYS A 45 6.51 8.53 -8.08
CA CYS A 45 6.94 7.99 -6.80
C CYS A 45 6.93 6.45 -6.80
N ALA A 46 5.92 5.83 -7.42
CA ALA A 46 5.85 4.38 -7.58
C ALA A 46 7.01 3.82 -8.40
N ARG A 47 7.35 4.44 -9.53
CA ARG A 47 8.47 4.04 -10.38
C ARG A 47 9.79 4.09 -9.61
N ASP A 48 10.04 5.18 -8.88
CA ASP A 48 11.26 5.33 -8.08
C ASP A 48 11.39 4.25 -7.00
N CYS A 49 10.27 3.85 -6.38
CA CYS A 49 10.24 2.78 -5.39
C CYS A 49 10.45 1.41 -6.06
N ILE A 50 9.70 1.10 -7.11
CA ILE A 50 9.70 -0.20 -7.79
C ILE A 50 11.07 -0.49 -8.43
N THR A 51 11.77 0.52 -8.94
CA THR A 51 13.13 0.36 -9.48
C THR A 51 14.10 -0.26 -8.47
N ARG A 52 13.87 -0.07 -7.16
CA ARG A 52 14.70 -0.63 -6.09
C ARG A 52 14.41 -2.10 -5.77
N LEU A 53 13.28 -2.66 -6.24
CA LEU A 53 12.97 -4.09 -6.05
C LEU A 53 13.89 -5.00 -6.88
N ALA A 54 14.44 -4.49 -8.00
CA ALA A 54 15.21 -5.25 -8.98
C ALA A 54 14.45 -6.49 -9.50
N LEU A 55 13.20 -6.27 -9.93
CA LEU A 55 12.34 -7.31 -10.49
C LEU A 55 12.89 -7.86 -11.81
N ALA A 56 12.71 -9.14 -12.03
CA ALA A 56 12.96 -9.82 -13.29
C ALA A 56 11.64 -10.20 -14.00
N PRO A 57 11.64 -10.36 -15.34
CA PRO A 57 10.50 -10.89 -16.07
C PRO A 57 10.01 -12.23 -15.51
N GLY A 58 8.71 -12.33 -15.26
CA GLY A 58 8.05 -13.51 -14.71
C GLY A 58 7.98 -13.59 -13.19
N ASP A 59 8.68 -12.71 -12.46
CA ASP A 59 8.64 -12.63 -11.00
C ASP A 59 7.19 -12.48 -10.51
N ALA A 60 6.82 -13.30 -9.54
CA ALA A 60 5.55 -13.19 -8.82
C ALA A 60 5.67 -12.12 -7.74
N VAL A 61 4.78 -11.13 -7.78
CA VAL A 61 4.75 -10.00 -6.85
C VAL A 61 3.40 -9.92 -6.15
N LEU A 62 3.42 -9.75 -4.83
CA LEU A 62 2.24 -9.39 -4.05
C LEU A 62 2.20 -7.88 -3.84
N ASP A 63 1.13 -7.21 -4.26
CA ASP A 63 0.88 -5.78 -4.00
C ASP A 63 -0.17 -5.64 -2.89
N VAL A 64 0.28 -5.25 -1.69
CA VAL A 64 -0.55 -5.17 -0.47
C VAL A 64 -1.17 -3.79 -0.33
N GLY A 65 -2.50 -3.74 -0.38
CA GLY A 65 -3.28 -2.51 -0.47
C GLY A 65 -3.18 -1.91 -1.87
N SER A 66 -3.47 -2.73 -2.88
CA SER A 66 -3.23 -2.41 -4.29
C SER A 66 -4.05 -1.23 -4.83
N GLY A 67 -5.08 -0.78 -4.12
CA GLY A 67 -5.91 0.36 -4.50
C GLY A 67 -6.50 0.22 -5.90
N LEU A 68 -6.22 1.19 -6.78
CA LEU A 68 -6.67 1.20 -8.18
C LEU A 68 -5.76 0.39 -9.13
N GLY A 69 -4.69 -0.22 -8.62
CA GLY A 69 -3.80 -1.09 -9.37
C GLY A 69 -2.62 -0.42 -10.06
N GLY A 70 -2.41 0.90 -9.90
CA GLY A 70 -1.37 1.64 -10.62
C GLY A 70 0.04 1.06 -10.49
N SER A 71 0.44 0.66 -9.27
CA SER A 71 1.73 0.01 -9.02
C SER A 71 1.83 -1.37 -9.67
N ALA A 72 0.76 -2.18 -9.57
CA ALA A 72 0.68 -3.47 -10.22
C ALA A 72 0.81 -3.37 -11.75
N PHE A 73 0.16 -2.38 -12.37
CA PHE A 73 0.26 -2.13 -13.80
C PHE A 73 1.67 -1.70 -14.19
N LEU A 74 2.32 -0.86 -13.38
CA LEU A 74 3.69 -0.44 -13.62
C LEU A 74 4.66 -1.63 -13.59
N MET A 75 4.57 -2.47 -12.57
CA MET A 75 5.40 -3.68 -12.44
C MET A 75 5.18 -4.66 -13.59
N ALA A 76 3.93 -4.87 -14.02
CA ALA A 76 3.63 -5.74 -15.15
C ALA A 76 4.18 -5.19 -16.49
N ARG A 77 3.96 -3.90 -16.78
CA ARG A 77 4.38 -3.27 -18.05
C ARG A 77 5.89 -3.12 -18.18
N GLU A 78 6.55 -2.65 -17.12
CA GLU A 78 7.98 -2.30 -17.19
C GLU A 78 8.90 -3.49 -16.92
N TYR A 79 8.44 -4.48 -16.15
CA TYR A 79 9.28 -5.61 -15.73
C TYR A 79 8.76 -6.96 -16.19
N GLY A 80 7.57 -7.05 -16.78
CA GLY A 80 6.95 -8.35 -17.11
C GLY A 80 6.62 -9.20 -15.88
N ALA A 81 6.42 -8.56 -14.72
CA ALA A 81 6.10 -9.23 -13.48
C ALA A 81 4.64 -9.74 -13.47
N ARG A 82 4.40 -10.86 -12.78
CA ARG A 82 3.06 -11.38 -12.50
C ARG A 82 2.61 -10.85 -11.15
N VAL A 83 1.67 -9.92 -11.13
CA VAL A 83 1.27 -9.21 -9.91
C VAL A 83 -0.08 -9.70 -9.40
N HIS A 84 -0.13 -10.05 -8.12
CA HIS A 84 -1.36 -10.26 -7.38
C HIS A 84 -1.58 -9.09 -6.43
N GLY A 85 -2.59 -8.28 -6.69
CA GLY A 85 -3.01 -7.20 -5.79
C GLY A 85 -4.04 -7.69 -4.79
N ILE A 86 -3.84 -7.41 -3.52
CA ILE A 86 -4.84 -7.61 -2.47
C ILE A 86 -5.24 -6.27 -1.88
N ASP A 87 -6.54 -6.06 -1.69
CA ASP A 87 -7.05 -4.84 -1.05
C ASP A 87 -8.30 -5.18 -0.22
N LEU A 88 -8.47 -4.48 0.89
CA LEU A 88 -9.61 -4.68 1.79
C LEU A 88 -10.91 -4.12 1.21
N SER A 89 -10.82 -3.05 0.40
CA SER A 89 -11.96 -2.36 -0.22
C SER A 89 -12.50 -3.12 -1.42
N ALA A 90 -13.79 -3.47 -1.39
CA ALA A 90 -14.44 -4.10 -2.53
C ALA A 90 -14.55 -3.13 -3.72
N ASN A 91 -14.78 -1.84 -3.43
CA ASN A 91 -14.87 -0.79 -4.44
C ASN A 91 -13.55 -0.61 -5.20
N MET A 92 -12.42 -0.56 -4.47
CA MET A 92 -11.08 -0.48 -5.08
C MET A 92 -10.81 -1.68 -5.98
N VAL A 93 -11.01 -2.90 -5.48
CA VAL A 93 -10.76 -4.13 -6.26
C VAL A 93 -11.62 -4.19 -7.52
N SER A 94 -12.89 -3.79 -7.43
CA SER A 94 -13.78 -3.76 -8.59
C SER A 94 -13.30 -2.78 -9.68
N LEU A 95 -12.87 -1.58 -9.27
CA LEU A 95 -12.31 -0.58 -10.17
C LEU A 95 -10.95 -1.00 -10.73
N ALA A 96 -10.06 -1.54 -9.90
CA ALA A 96 -8.76 -2.06 -10.32
C ALA A 96 -8.89 -3.17 -11.35
N LYS A 97 -9.84 -4.11 -11.16
CA LYS A 97 -10.15 -5.13 -12.16
C LYS A 97 -10.62 -4.52 -13.47
N THR A 98 -11.45 -3.48 -13.43
CA THR A 98 -11.94 -2.81 -14.64
C THR A 98 -10.80 -2.13 -15.39
N LYS A 99 -9.99 -1.34 -14.68
CA LYS A 99 -8.80 -0.68 -15.22
C LYS A 99 -7.77 -1.67 -15.76
N CYS A 100 -7.60 -2.83 -15.12
CA CYS A 100 -6.72 -3.89 -15.61
C CYS A 100 -7.11 -4.37 -17.02
N ARG A 101 -8.43 -4.49 -17.30
CA ARG A 101 -8.93 -4.84 -18.64
C ARG A 101 -8.71 -3.73 -19.64
N GLU A 102 -8.92 -2.48 -19.23
CA GLU A 102 -8.67 -1.30 -20.07
C GLU A 102 -7.19 -1.20 -20.48
N GLU A 103 -6.28 -1.55 -19.57
CA GLU A 103 -4.83 -1.59 -19.81
C GLU A 103 -4.37 -2.90 -20.48
N GLN A 104 -5.27 -3.87 -20.69
CA GLN A 104 -4.99 -5.19 -21.31
C GLN A 104 -3.93 -6.01 -20.56
N LEU A 105 -3.97 -5.96 -19.23
CA LEU A 105 -2.97 -6.60 -18.36
C LEU A 105 -3.49 -7.84 -17.62
N GLU A 106 -4.68 -8.35 -17.94
CA GLU A 106 -5.32 -9.44 -17.17
C GLU A 106 -4.53 -10.77 -17.19
N THR A 107 -3.60 -10.93 -18.13
CA THR A 107 -2.72 -12.10 -18.21
C THR A 107 -1.57 -12.05 -17.20
N LEU A 108 -1.22 -10.86 -16.71
CA LEU A 108 -0.11 -10.63 -15.78
C LEU A 108 -0.60 -10.13 -14.41
N VAL A 109 -1.75 -9.47 -14.34
CA VAL A 109 -2.23 -8.81 -13.12
C VAL A 109 -3.60 -9.36 -12.72
N SER A 110 -3.70 -9.78 -11.45
CA SER A 110 -4.97 -10.20 -10.83
C SER A 110 -5.20 -9.47 -9.50
N PHE A 111 -6.46 -9.34 -9.11
CA PHE A 111 -6.84 -8.66 -7.86
C PHE A 111 -7.82 -9.48 -7.03
N THR A 112 -7.62 -9.48 -5.72
CA THR A 112 -8.48 -10.14 -4.74
C THR A 112 -8.92 -9.15 -3.67
N GLN A 113 -10.22 -9.15 -3.35
CA GLN A 113 -10.69 -8.49 -2.14
C GLN A 113 -10.38 -9.38 -0.96
N GLY A 114 -9.61 -8.88 0.00
CA GLY A 114 -9.23 -9.64 1.17
C GLY A 114 -8.45 -8.84 2.20
N ASP A 115 -8.43 -9.37 3.41
CA ASP A 115 -7.58 -8.85 4.48
C ASP A 115 -6.19 -9.44 4.36
N CYS A 116 -5.16 -8.60 4.21
CA CYS A 116 -3.78 -9.08 4.14
C CYS A 116 -3.32 -9.79 5.43
N MET A 117 -3.98 -9.52 6.57
CA MET A 117 -3.73 -10.21 7.84
C MET A 117 -4.25 -11.66 7.85
N GLU A 118 -5.10 -12.03 6.89
CA GLU A 118 -5.64 -13.37 6.71
C GLU A 118 -4.94 -14.16 5.59
N LEU A 119 -3.88 -13.61 4.98
CA LEU A 119 -3.10 -14.31 3.95
C LEU A 119 -2.52 -15.61 4.49
N THR A 120 -2.69 -16.68 3.72
CA THR A 120 -2.13 -18.01 4.00
C THR A 120 -1.15 -18.48 2.93
N ASP A 121 -0.75 -17.58 2.02
CA ASP A 121 0.23 -17.88 0.98
C ASP A 121 1.57 -18.20 1.64
N SER A 122 2.27 -19.21 1.11
CA SER A 122 3.58 -19.59 1.60
C SER A 122 4.57 -19.74 0.46
N ARG A 123 5.68 -19.00 0.53
CA ARG A 123 6.80 -19.09 -0.41
C ARG A 123 6.38 -19.01 -1.87
N LEU A 124 5.52 -18.04 -2.18
CA LEU A 124 4.97 -17.84 -3.52
C LEU A 124 5.63 -16.68 -4.26
N TYR A 125 5.95 -15.61 -3.55
CA TYR A 125 6.33 -14.34 -4.17
C TYR A 125 7.83 -14.09 -4.13
N GLN A 126 8.38 -13.60 -5.23
CA GLN A 126 9.74 -13.08 -5.32
C GLN A 126 9.82 -11.70 -4.65
N ALA A 127 8.75 -10.91 -4.71
CA ALA A 127 8.66 -9.63 -4.02
C ALA A 127 7.28 -9.39 -3.40
N VAL A 128 7.27 -8.64 -2.31
CA VAL A 128 6.09 -8.01 -1.73
C VAL A 128 6.29 -6.50 -1.78
N TYR A 129 5.28 -5.80 -2.28
CA TYR A 129 5.26 -4.34 -2.39
C TYR A 129 4.05 -3.79 -1.65
N SER A 130 4.20 -2.62 -1.00
CA SER A 130 3.08 -1.90 -0.40
C SER A 130 3.36 -0.40 -0.38
N ARG A 131 2.32 0.43 -0.53
CA ARG A 131 2.47 1.90 -0.55
C ARG A 131 1.40 2.54 0.29
N ASP A 132 1.80 3.07 1.44
CA ASP A 132 0.99 3.92 2.31
C ASP A 132 -0.29 3.22 2.81
N VAL A 133 -0.13 1.94 3.19
CA VAL A 133 -1.21 1.03 3.62
C VAL A 133 -0.97 0.51 5.04
N ILE A 134 0.27 0.24 5.41
CA ILE A 134 0.63 -0.43 6.67
C ILE A 134 0.27 0.44 7.88
N LEU A 135 0.15 1.76 7.70
CA LEU A 135 -0.33 2.71 8.69
C LEU A 135 -1.73 2.38 9.24
N HIS A 136 -2.55 1.63 8.50
CA HIS A 136 -3.88 1.16 8.95
C HIS A 136 -3.85 -0.12 9.81
N ILE A 137 -2.68 -0.73 10.01
CA ILE A 137 -2.57 -2.04 10.67
C ILE A 137 -1.90 -1.87 12.03
N GLU A 138 -2.61 -2.21 13.10
CA GLU A 138 -2.07 -2.13 14.46
C GLU A 138 -0.95 -3.15 14.70
N ASP A 139 -1.22 -4.44 14.44
CA ASP A 139 -0.27 -5.54 14.66
C ASP A 139 0.70 -5.69 13.49
N LYS A 140 1.64 -4.75 13.40
CA LYS A 140 2.65 -4.72 12.35
C LYS A 140 3.62 -5.89 12.42
N LEU A 141 3.92 -6.40 13.62
CA LEU A 141 4.81 -7.55 13.76
C LEU A 141 4.19 -8.77 13.11
N ARG A 142 2.91 -9.04 13.40
CA ARG A 142 2.18 -10.14 12.78
C ARG A 142 2.08 -9.97 11.26
N LEU A 143 1.79 -8.75 10.79
CA LEU A 143 1.80 -8.46 9.36
C LEU A 143 3.13 -8.84 8.71
N PHE A 144 4.24 -8.36 9.26
CA PHE A 144 5.56 -8.63 8.68
C PHE A 144 5.93 -10.11 8.73
N GLU A 145 5.50 -10.86 9.74
CA GLU A 145 5.64 -12.33 9.77
C GLU A 145 4.86 -13.01 8.63
N ILE A 146 3.61 -12.59 8.38
CA ILE A 146 2.78 -13.08 7.27
C ILE A 146 3.44 -12.78 5.92
N LEU A 147 3.88 -11.53 5.71
CA LEU A 147 4.53 -11.13 4.46
C LEU A 147 5.85 -11.88 4.25
N ARG A 148 6.61 -12.14 5.32
CA ARG A 148 7.82 -12.96 5.25
C ARG A 148 7.52 -14.42 4.90
N GLU A 149 6.42 -14.98 5.39
CA GLU A 149 5.99 -16.35 5.06
C GLU A 149 5.54 -16.48 3.60
N ALA A 150 4.91 -15.44 3.05
CA ALA A 150 4.49 -15.37 1.65
C ALA A 150 5.68 -15.28 0.67
N LEU A 151 6.81 -14.73 1.10
CA LEU A 151 8.03 -14.61 0.29
C LEU A 151 8.78 -15.95 0.14
N VAL A 152 9.33 -16.18 -1.05
CA VAL A 152 10.35 -17.24 -1.26
C VAL A 152 11.64 -16.92 -0.49
N PRO A 153 12.50 -17.92 -0.20
CA PRO A 153 13.85 -17.65 0.28
C PRO A 153 14.60 -16.69 -0.66
N GLY A 154 15.12 -15.60 -0.12
CA GLY A 154 15.80 -14.54 -0.90
C GLY A 154 14.85 -13.51 -1.53
N GLY A 155 13.53 -13.66 -1.36
CA GLY A 155 12.54 -12.67 -1.79
C GLY A 155 12.62 -11.37 -0.99
N ARG A 156 12.06 -10.30 -1.53
CA ARG A 156 12.23 -8.93 -1.01
C ARG A 156 10.90 -8.30 -0.61
N LEU A 157 10.90 -7.56 0.50
CA LEU A 157 9.82 -6.67 0.88
C LEU A 157 10.27 -5.23 0.64
N LEU A 158 9.46 -4.43 -0.05
CA LEU A 158 9.64 -2.99 -0.15
C LEU A 158 8.31 -2.29 0.15
N PHE A 159 8.35 -1.26 0.99
CA PHE A 159 7.18 -0.43 1.21
C PHE A 159 7.54 1.03 1.49
N THR A 160 6.58 1.92 1.24
CA THR A 160 6.53 3.25 1.85
C THR A 160 5.37 3.29 2.83
N ASP A 161 5.49 4.10 3.87
CA ASP A 161 4.39 4.28 4.80
C ASP A 161 4.51 5.59 5.57
N TYR A 162 3.40 6.07 6.10
CA TYR A 162 3.42 7.26 6.94
C TYR A 162 4.05 6.92 8.29
N CYS A 163 4.95 7.81 8.74
CA CYS A 163 5.64 7.68 10.01
C CYS A 163 5.35 8.87 10.91
N ARG A 164 5.69 8.72 12.19
CA ARG A 164 5.70 9.83 13.18
C ARG A 164 7.12 10.12 13.66
N GLY A 165 7.35 11.36 14.08
CA GLY A 165 8.60 11.74 14.72
C GLY A 165 8.79 11.08 16.11
N GLU A 166 10.04 11.04 16.57
CA GLU A 166 10.45 10.48 17.87
C GLU A 166 10.10 11.41 19.05
N VAL A 167 9.80 12.67 18.77
CA VAL A 167 9.42 13.66 19.79
C VAL A 167 7.91 13.74 19.95
N ALA A 168 7.46 14.28 21.09
CA ALA A 168 6.04 14.49 21.35
C ALA A 168 5.38 15.31 20.23
N SER A 169 4.23 14.81 19.76
CA SER A 169 3.42 15.43 18.73
C SER A 169 2.58 16.59 19.28
N ARG A 170 2.09 17.43 18.38
CA ARG A 170 1.10 18.48 18.70
C ARG A 170 -0.29 17.84 18.74
N ALA A 171 -1.17 18.37 19.60
CA ALA A 171 -2.54 17.87 19.73
C ALA A 171 -3.30 17.75 18.40
N ALA A 172 -3.13 18.70 17.48
CA ALA A 172 -3.76 18.65 16.16
C ALA A 172 -3.32 17.43 15.33
N PHE A 173 -2.06 17.02 15.43
CA PHE A 173 -1.56 15.81 14.77
C PHE A 173 -2.12 14.55 15.43
N ASP A 174 -2.18 14.52 16.76
CA ASP A 174 -2.75 13.37 17.49
C ASP A 174 -4.24 13.18 17.18
N SER A 175 -5.00 14.28 17.08
CA SER A 175 -6.39 14.24 16.64
C SER A 175 -6.55 13.72 15.21
N TYR A 176 -5.69 14.16 14.28
CA TYR A 176 -5.68 13.66 12.90
C TYR A 176 -5.41 12.16 12.84
N VAL A 177 -4.39 11.68 13.56
CA VAL A 177 -4.02 10.25 13.62
C VAL A 177 -5.17 9.43 14.20
N ALA A 178 -5.82 9.91 15.26
CA ALA A 178 -6.96 9.23 15.88
C ALA A 178 -8.20 9.21 14.97
N GLU A 179 -8.53 10.33 14.30
CA GLU A 179 -9.68 10.40 13.37
C GLU A 179 -9.51 9.46 12.18
N ARG A 180 -8.27 9.25 11.73
CA ARG A 180 -7.94 8.36 10.62
C ARG A 180 -7.70 6.90 11.03
N ASP A 181 -7.73 6.60 12.33
CA ASP A 181 -7.39 5.29 12.88
C ASP A 181 -6.01 4.79 12.42
N TYR A 182 -5.01 5.68 12.48
CA TYR A 182 -3.65 5.40 12.05
C TYR A 182 -2.77 4.90 13.20
N HIS A 183 -2.02 3.84 12.94
CA HIS A 183 -1.02 3.28 13.84
C HIS A 183 0.38 3.61 13.32
N LEU A 184 0.84 4.84 13.56
CA LEU A 184 2.12 5.31 13.02
C LEU A 184 3.30 4.90 13.90
N TYR A 185 4.31 4.28 13.29
CA TYR A 185 5.62 4.06 13.91
C TYR A 185 6.61 5.14 13.46
N SER A 186 7.72 5.30 14.19
CA SER A 186 8.87 6.02 13.64
C SER A 186 9.60 5.13 12.61
N VAL A 187 10.49 5.72 11.83
CA VAL A 187 11.34 4.97 10.90
C VAL A 187 12.15 3.89 11.63
N ALA A 188 12.73 4.23 12.79
CA ALA A 188 13.45 3.28 13.63
C ALA A 188 12.52 2.21 14.25
N GLY A 189 11.28 2.57 14.57
CA GLY A 189 10.25 1.64 15.02
C GLY A 189 9.92 0.58 13.97
N TYR A 190 9.76 1.00 12.71
CA TYR A 190 9.55 0.09 11.58
C TYR A 190 10.74 -0.86 11.38
N ASP A 191 11.96 -0.32 11.38
CA ASP A 191 13.19 -1.10 11.27
C ASP A 191 13.31 -2.17 12.38
N GLY A 192 13.08 -1.77 13.64
CA GLY A 192 13.04 -2.70 14.77
C GLY A 192 11.98 -3.79 14.62
N CYS A 193 10.80 -3.46 14.09
CA CYS A 193 9.73 -4.41 13.84
C CYS A 193 10.10 -5.44 12.75
N LEU A 194 10.67 -4.98 11.63
CA LEU A 194 11.13 -5.85 10.54
C LEU A 194 12.20 -6.85 11.02
N ARG A 195 13.16 -6.40 11.83
CA ARG A 195 14.18 -7.29 12.40
C ARG A 195 13.57 -8.33 13.36
N LYS A 196 12.59 -7.94 14.18
CA LYS A 196 11.85 -8.89 15.05
C LYS A 196 11.09 -9.94 14.23
N ALA A 197 10.49 -9.52 13.11
CA ALA A 197 9.86 -10.42 12.14
C ALA A 197 10.86 -11.31 11.38
N ARG A 198 12.17 -11.17 11.64
CA ARG A 198 13.29 -11.93 11.05
C ARG A 198 13.57 -11.60 9.58
N PHE A 199 13.26 -10.38 9.15
CA PHE A 199 13.86 -9.84 7.93
C PHE A 199 15.35 -9.56 8.17
N VAL A 200 16.14 -9.75 7.12
CA VAL A 200 17.59 -9.48 7.10
C VAL A 200 17.90 -8.40 6.08
N ALA A 201 19.08 -7.79 6.16
CA ALA A 201 19.50 -6.69 5.28
C ALA A 201 18.48 -5.52 5.24
N VAL A 202 17.85 -5.22 6.39
CA VAL A 202 16.86 -4.15 6.51
C VAL A 202 17.51 -2.80 6.25
N GLN A 203 16.91 -2.03 5.34
CA GLN A 203 17.24 -0.65 5.04
C GLN A 203 16.00 0.21 5.25
N SER A 204 16.17 1.34 5.94
CA SER A 204 15.10 2.28 6.26
C SER A 204 15.58 3.69 6.00
N GLU A 205 14.81 4.47 5.23
CA GLU A 205 15.16 5.83 4.83
C GLU A 205 14.05 6.79 5.25
N ASP A 206 14.42 7.98 5.71
CA ASP A 206 13.46 9.07 5.95
C ASP A 206 13.30 9.89 4.66
N TRP A 207 12.12 9.81 4.04
CA TRP A 207 11.77 10.53 2.82
C TRP A 207 10.92 11.78 3.08
N SER A 208 10.85 12.28 4.32
CA SER A 208 9.98 13.39 4.70
C SER A 208 10.22 14.66 3.87
N ALA A 209 11.46 15.01 3.56
CA ALA A 209 11.76 16.17 2.71
C ALA A 209 11.16 16.00 1.30
N ARG A 210 11.35 14.83 0.69
CA ARG A 210 10.76 14.48 -0.61
C ARG A 210 9.23 14.46 -0.55
N PHE A 211 8.66 13.93 0.53
CA PHE A 211 7.22 13.86 0.76
C PHE A 211 6.60 15.27 0.85
N ILE A 212 7.25 16.20 1.54
CA ILE A 212 6.85 17.62 1.59
C ILE A 212 6.86 18.23 0.18
N ASP A 213 7.88 17.96 -0.63
CA ASP A 213 7.97 18.51 -1.99
C ASP A 213 6.95 17.91 -2.95
N ILE A 214 6.60 16.63 -2.78
CA ILE A 214 5.46 16.00 -3.47
C ILE A 214 4.17 16.76 -3.14
N HIS A 215 3.86 16.93 -1.86
CA HIS A 215 2.63 17.61 -1.44
C HIS A 215 2.57 19.08 -1.86
N ARG A 216 3.69 19.81 -1.84
CA ARG A 216 3.74 21.19 -2.37
C ARG A 216 3.35 21.24 -3.85
N ARG A 217 3.85 20.29 -4.66
CA ARG A 217 3.54 20.21 -6.09
C ARG A 217 2.09 19.82 -6.34
N GLU A 218 1.56 18.86 -5.58
CA GLU A 218 0.16 18.42 -5.68
C GLU A 218 -0.81 19.54 -5.27
N LEU A 219 -0.53 20.21 -4.15
CA LEU A 219 -1.31 21.35 -3.67
C LEU A 219 -1.38 22.47 -4.72
N ALA A 220 -0.26 22.77 -5.38
CA ALA A 220 -0.21 23.77 -6.45
C ALA A 220 -1.04 23.39 -7.68
N ARG A 221 -1.37 22.11 -7.88
CA ARG A 221 -2.19 21.62 -9.00
C ARG A 221 -3.70 21.60 -8.70
N LEU A 222 -4.10 21.66 -7.43
CA LEU A 222 -5.52 21.58 -7.04
C LEU A 222 -6.42 22.63 -7.71
N PRO A 223 -6.03 23.92 -7.84
CA PRO A 223 -6.86 24.90 -8.52
C PRO A 223 -7.11 24.55 -9.99
N ALA A 224 -6.11 24.01 -10.67
CA ALA A 224 -6.21 23.58 -12.07
C ALA A 224 -7.07 22.32 -12.25
N ALA A 225 -7.19 21.49 -11.21
CA ALA A 225 -8.04 20.30 -11.20
C ALA A 225 -9.51 20.59 -10.84
N GLY A 226 -9.87 21.85 -10.54
CA GLY A 226 -11.23 22.22 -10.11
C GLY A 226 -11.62 21.67 -8.74
N LEU A 227 -10.63 21.40 -7.88
CA LEU A 227 -10.80 20.81 -6.54
C LEU A 227 -10.52 21.79 -5.39
N ALA A 228 -10.49 23.10 -5.68
CA ALA A 228 -10.27 24.16 -4.70
C ALA A 228 -11.55 24.57 -3.96
#